data_AF-A0AAQ3STX8-F1
#
_entry.id   AF-A0AAQ3STX8-F1
#
_cell.length_a   1.000
_cell.length_b   1.000
_cell.length_c   1.000
_cell.angle_alpha   90.00
_cell.angle_beta   90.00
_cell.angle_gamma   90.00
#
_symmetry.space_group_name_H-M   'P 1'
#
loop_
_entity.id
_entity.type
_entity.pdbx_description
1 polymer ?
#
loop_
_entity_poly.entity_id
_entity_poly.type
_entity_poly.pdbx_seq_one_letter_code
_entity_poly.pdbx_strand_id
1 'polypeptide(L)'
;RDREQSARRLAAAVCRRSKKRGDAAAGLPACRTCFKSHSPPPRISALSPLPPAFLGAQPTAAAIAAAVRSERSAGAALYLSVGDTARVGERLRRAGGRMAAGGRSVACCAAVLLAAALLLSAPTTTEAYDSLDPNGNITIKWDIMQWTPDGYVAVVTMFNYQQFRHIGAPGWQLGWTWAKKEVIWSMVGAQTTEQGDCSKFKGNTPHCCKKDPTIVDLLPGTPYNMQIANCCKAGVMNTFNQDPANAASSFQISVGLAGTTNKTVKVPKNFTLKTPGPGYTCGRAIVGRPTKFFTADGRRATQALMTWNVTCTYSQFLAQKTPSCCVSLSSFYNDTIVNCPTCSCGCQNPNGSNCVNEDSPNLQSAIDGPGKWTGQPLVQCTSHMCPIRIHWHVKLNYKEYWRVKITITNFNFRMNYTQWNLVVQHPNFDNITQLFSFNYKPLTPYGGGINDTAMFWGVKFYNDLLMQAGKLGNVQSELLLRKDSRTFTFEKGWAFPHRVYFNGDNCVMPSPENYPWLPNASPLTKQPLTLPLLVFWVVLAALLAYA
;
A
#
# COMPACT_ATOMS: atom_id res chain seq x y z
N ARG A 1 -19.79 29.41 -14.34
CA ARG A 1 -20.06 30.86 -14.55
C ARG A 1 -20.77 31.47 -13.35
N ASP A 2 -21.84 30.87 -12.82
CA ASP A 2 -22.56 31.46 -11.66
C ASP A 2 -21.77 31.50 -10.36
N ARG A 3 -20.89 30.52 -10.09
CA ARG A 3 -19.96 30.56 -8.94
C ARG A 3 -18.95 31.71 -9.02
N GLU A 4 -18.55 32.09 -10.22
CA GLU A 4 -17.57 33.16 -10.45
C GLU A 4 -18.23 34.55 -10.28
N GLN A 5 -19.48 34.68 -10.71
CA GLN A 5 -20.27 35.90 -10.45
C GLN A 5 -20.58 36.07 -8.95
N SER A 6 -20.87 34.99 -8.23
CA SER A 6 -21.06 35.05 -6.78
C SER A 6 -19.79 35.46 -6.03
N ALA A 7 -18.63 34.94 -6.42
CA ALA A 7 -17.33 35.33 -5.83
C ALA A 7 -17.01 36.82 -6.07
N ARG A 8 -17.30 37.33 -7.28
CA ARG A 8 -17.11 38.76 -7.62
C ARG A 8 -18.05 39.67 -6.84
N ARG A 9 -19.31 39.26 -6.63
CA ARG A 9 -20.27 40.01 -5.80
C ARG A 9 -19.86 40.05 -4.33
N LEU A 10 -19.32 38.96 -3.80
CA LEU A 10 -18.83 38.89 -2.43
C LEU A 10 -17.60 39.80 -2.22
N ALA A 11 -16.64 39.77 -3.16
CA ALA A 11 -15.46 40.62 -3.12
C ALA A 11 -15.82 42.12 -3.20
N ALA A 12 -16.80 42.48 -4.04
CA ALA A 12 -17.31 43.84 -4.13
C ALA A 12 -18.03 44.32 -2.86
N ALA A 13 -18.76 43.43 -2.18
CA ALA A 13 -19.43 43.72 -0.91
C ALA A 13 -18.43 43.95 0.24
N VAL A 14 -17.35 43.15 0.30
CA VAL A 14 -16.29 43.30 1.30
C VAL A 14 -15.53 44.62 1.12
N CYS A 15 -15.20 45.00 -0.13
CA CYS A 15 -14.55 46.28 -0.41
C CYS A 15 -15.44 47.49 -0.06
N ARG A 16 -16.75 47.43 -0.32
CA ARG A 16 -17.68 48.51 0.07
C ARG A 16 -17.82 48.65 1.59
N ARG A 17 -17.74 47.54 2.33
CA ARG A 17 -17.85 47.53 3.80
C ARG A 17 -16.61 48.11 4.48
N SER A 18 -15.42 47.85 3.92
CA SER A 18 -14.15 48.44 4.38
C SER A 18 -14.10 49.95 4.13
N LYS A 19 -14.58 50.43 2.96
CA LYS A 19 -14.62 51.88 2.65
C LYS A 19 -15.59 52.69 3.52
N LYS A 20 -16.62 52.05 4.10
CA LYS A 20 -17.59 52.70 5.01
C LYS A 20 -17.11 52.79 6.47
N ARG A 21 -16.06 52.06 6.86
CA ARG A 21 -15.57 52.02 8.25
C ARG A 21 -14.41 52.97 8.55
N GLY A 22 -13.83 53.63 7.55
CA GLY A 22 -12.86 54.70 7.80
C GLY A 22 -11.56 54.22 8.45
N ASP A 23 -11.17 52.96 8.29
CA ASP A 23 -9.92 52.44 8.83
C ASP A 23 -8.75 52.81 7.89
N ALA A 24 -7.89 53.73 8.35
CA ALA A 24 -6.67 54.11 7.67
C ALA A 24 -5.46 53.36 8.27
N ALA A 25 -4.65 52.76 7.38
CA ALA A 25 -3.33 52.12 7.57
C ALA A 25 -3.32 50.76 8.33
N ALA A 26 -2.71 49.65 7.87
CA ALA A 26 -1.61 49.47 6.91
C ALA A 26 -1.67 48.09 6.21
N GLY A 27 -1.28 48.06 4.93
CA GLY A 27 -0.60 46.92 4.26
C GLY A 27 -1.38 45.65 3.88
N LEU A 28 -2.04 45.64 2.70
CA LEU A 28 -2.38 44.41 1.94
C LEU A 28 -2.39 44.71 0.42
N PRO A 29 -1.64 43.99 -0.44
CA PRO A 29 -1.52 44.28 -1.87
C PRO A 29 -2.59 43.54 -2.67
N ALA A 30 -3.83 44.03 -2.68
CA ALA A 30 -4.90 43.38 -3.45
C ALA A 30 -5.82 44.35 -4.26
N CYS A 31 -5.62 45.67 -4.18
CA CYS A 31 -6.52 46.64 -4.81
C CYS A 31 -5.92 47.40 -6.01
N ARG A 32 -4.72 47.07 -6.50
CA ARG A 32 -4.02 47.88 -7.53
C ARG A 32 -4.05 47.40 -8.98
N THR A 33 -4.80 46.35 -9.33
CA THR A 33 -4.75 45.78 -10.70
C THR A 33 -6.09 45.60 -11.43
N CYS A 34 -7.15 46.29 -10.99
CA CYS A 34 -8.41 46.32 -11.73
C CYS A 34 -8.72 47.76 -12.14
N PHE A 35 -8.12 48.26 -13.23
CA PHE A 35 -8.67 49.28 -14.14
C PHE A 35 -7.52 49.81 -15.02
N LYS A 36 -7.26 49.17 -16.17
CA LYS A 36 -6.70 49.84 -17.35
C LYS A 36 -6.92 49.02 -18.63
N SER A 37 -7.48 49.72 -19.62
CA SER A 37 -7.50 49.51 -21.07
C SER A 37 -8.49 48.51 -21.72
N HIS A 38 -9.35 49.11 -22.56
CA HIS A 38 -10.23 48.59 -23.61
C HIS A 38 -9.49 48.56 -24.96
N SER A 39 -9.59 47.48 -25.77
CA SER A 39 -9.83 47.44 -27.25
C SER A 39 -9.83 45.98 -27.79
N PRO A 40 -10.40 45.68 -28.99
CA PRO A 40 -11.24 44.50 -29.28
C PRO A 40 -10.53 43.26 -29.88
N PRO A 41 -11.21 42.10 -30.06
CA PRO A 41 -10.55 40.83 -30.40
C PRO A 41 -10.59 40.52 -31.91
N PRO A 42 -9.62 39.74 -32.44
CA PRO A 42 -9.82 38.94 -33.64
C PRO A 42 -10.16 37.48 -33.29
N ARG A 43 -11.34 37.08 -33.79
CA ARG A 43 -11.81 35.76 -34.24
C ARG A 43 -11.00 34.52 -33.83
N ILE A 44 -11.62 33.67 -32.98
CA ILE A 44 -11.31 32.24 -32.88
C ILE A 44 -12.35 31.48 -33.72
N SER A 45 -11.87 30.84 -34.78
CA SER A 45 -12.62 29.86 -35.56
C SER A 45 -12.61 28.50 -34.86
N ALA A 46 -13.80 27.88 -34.84
CA ALA A 46 -14.08 26.45 -34.79
C ALA A 46 -13.35 25.57 -33.75
N LEU A 47 -14.10 25.22 -32.70
CA LEU A 47 -13.96 23.99 -31.92
C LEU A 47 -14.21 22.74 -32.78
N SER A 48 -13.31 21.76 -32.70
CA SER A 48 -13.51 20.31 -32.92
C SER A 48 -12.35 19.57 -32.19
N PRO A 49 -12.45 18.26 -31.89
CA PRO A 49 -12.92 17.74 -30.60
C PRO A 49 -11.81 17.03 -29.80
N LEU A 50 -12.14 16.71 -28.54
CA LEU A 50 -11.39 15.86 -27.62
C LEU A 50 -10.92 14.54 -28.28
N PRO A 51 -9.71 14.04 -28.00
CA PRO A 51 -9.27 12.73 -28.49
C PRO A 51 -9.97 11.58 -27.72
N PRO A 52 -10.24 10.44 -28.38
CA PRO A 52 -11.01 9.34 -27.83
C PRO A 52 -10.18 8.44 -26.89
N ALA A 53 -10.92 7.78 -25.98
CA ALA A 53 -10.43 6.77 -25.07
C ALA A 53 -9.76 5.59 -25.79
N PHE A 54 -8.66 5.11 -25.20
CA PHE A 54 -7.98 3.89 -25.61
C PHE A 54 -8.86 2.66 -25.32
N LEU A 55 -9.38 2.02 -26.38
CA LEU A 55 -9.87 0.64 -26.37
C LEU A 55 -8.72 -0.28 -26.81
N GLY A 56 -8.17 -1.04 -25.86
CA GLY A 56 -7.19 -2.09 -26.13
C GLY A 56 -7.88 -3.40 -26.49
N ALA A 57 -7.45 -4.00 -27.61
CA ALA A 57 -8.00 -5.19 -28.25
C ALA A 57 -7.89 -6.48 -27.40
N GLN A 58 -8.92 -7.32 -27.45
CA GLN A 58 -8.92 -8.72 -27.00
C GLN A 58 -8.17 -9.63 -28.02
N PRO A 59 -7.43 -10.67 -27.58
CA PRO A 59 -6.84 -11.64 -28.49
C PRO A 59 -7.88 -12.69 -28.93
N THR A 60 -7.87 -12.99 -30.24
CA THR A 60 -8.73 -13.98 -30.91
C THR A 60 -8.34 -15.43 -30.60
N ALA A 61 -9.33 -16.34 -30.67
CA ALA A 61 -9.27 -17.77 -30.33
C ALA A 61 -8.10 -18.60 -30.94
N ALA A 62 -7.48 -18.14 -32.04
CA ALA A 62 -6.31 -18.79 -32.62
C ALA A 62 -5.06 -18.73 -31.73
N ALA A 63 -4.93 -17.72 -30.85
CA ALA A 63 -3.80 -17.60 -29.92
C ALA A 63 -3.89 -18.58 -28.74
N ILE A 64 -5.10 -19.01 -28.39
CA ILE A 64 -5.36 -19.99 -27.30
C ILE A 64 -5.01 -21.41 -27.78
N ALA A 65 -5.25 -21.73 -29.05
CA ALA A 65 -4.92 -23.05 -29.62
C ALA A 65 -3.40 -23.32 -29.72
N ALA A 66 -2.57 -22.27 -29.85
CA ALA A 66 -1.12 -22.41 -29.89
C ALA A 66 -0.52 -22.68 -28.49
N ALA A 67 -1.12 -22.11 -27.43
CA ALA A 67 -0.70 -22.37 -26.05
C ALA A 67 -1.02 -23.81 -25.60
N VAL A 68 -2.16 -24.36 -26.00
CA VAL A 68 -2.58 -25.74 -25.66
C VAL A 68 -1.69 -26.81 -26.32
N ARG A 69 -1.01 -26.50 -27.43
CA ARG A 69 -0.06 -27.44 -28.07
C ARG A 69 1.28 -27.52 -27.34
N SER A 70 1.68 -26.49 -26.60
CA SER A 70 2.95 -26.47 -25.85
C SER A 70 2.89 -27.26 -24.54
N GLU A 71 1.71 -27.44 -23.96
CA GLU A 71 1.55 -28.20 -22.70
C GLU A 71 1.54 -29.72 -22.91
N ARG A 72 1.17 -30.21 -24.11
CA ARG A 72 1.26 -31.65 -24.44
C ARG A 72 2.70 -32.17 -24.53
N SER A 73 3.68 -31.30 -24.77
CA SER A 73 5.09 -31.67 -24.80
C SER A 73 5.69 -31.86 -23.40
N ALA A 74 5.12 -31.22 -22.37
CA ALA A 74 5.55 -31.37 -20.98
C ALA A 74 4.94 -32.62 -20.31
N GLY A 75 3.75 -33.06 -20.74
CA GLY A 75 3.11 -34.28 -20.24
C GLY A 75 3.80 -35.59 -20.64
N ALA A 76 4.56 -35.60 -21.74
CA ALA A 76 5.30 -36.79 -22.18
C ALA A 76 6.59 -37.05 -21.37
N ALA A 77 7.15 -36.02 -20.72
CA ALA A 77 8.36 -36.16 -19.90
C ALA A 77 8.08 -36.75 -18.51
N LEU A 78 6.85 -36.61 -17.99
CA LEU A 78 6.46 -37.21 -16.71
C LEU A 78 6.14 -38.71 -16.81
N TYR A 79 5.77 -39.22 -17.98
CA TYR A 79 5.47 -40.65 -18.16
C TYR A 79 6.73 -41.53 -18.30
N LEU A 80 7.90 -40.94 -18.56
CA LEU A 80 9.16 -41.68 -18.66
C LEU A 80 9.86 -41.89 -17.30
N SER A 81 9.52 -41.13 -16.25
CA SER A 81 10.16 -41.32 -14.93
C SER A 81 9.48 -42.37 -14.04
N VAL A 82 8.35 -42.94 -14.47
CA VAL A 82 7.63 -43.99 -13.74
C VAL A 82 8.08 -45.40 -14.19
N GLY A 83 8.81 -45.51 -15.32
CA GLY A 83 9.31 -46.78 -15.85
C GLY A 83 10.56 -47.32 -15.14
N ASP A 84 11.32 -46.49 -14.42
CA ASP A 84 12.62 -46.88 -13.85
C ASP A 84 12.56 -47.35 -12.37
N THR A 85 11.43 -47.17 -11.69
CA THR A 85 11.24 -47.70 -10.33
C THR A 85 10.81 -49.17 -10.30
N ALA A 86 10.39 -49.75 -11.44
CA ALA A 86 10.05 -51.17 -11.55
C ALA A 86 11.29 -52.09 -11.69
N ARG A 87 12.46 -51.55 -12.08
CA ARG A 87 13.69 -52.36 -12.29
C ARG A 87 14.58 -52.55 -11.06
N VAL A 88 14.30 -51.83 -9.97
CA VAL A 88 15.05 -51.96 -8.71
C VAL A 88 14.44 -53.01 -7.77
N GLY A 89 13.16 -53.34 -7.95
CA GLY A 89 12.46 -54.38 -7.17
C GLY A 89 12.89 -55.81 -7.46
N GLU A 90 13.54 -56.07 -8.60
CA GLU A 90 13.89 -57.43 -9.03
C GLU A 90 15.32 -57.87 -8.64
N ARG A 91 16.15 -56.94 -8.14
CA ARG A 91 17.51 -57.26 -7.63
C ARG A 91 17.60 -57.52 -6.12
N LEU A 92 16.55 -57.23 -5.35
CA LEU A 92 16.48 -57.50 -3.91
C LEU A 92 15.90 -58.89 -3.57
N ARG A 93 15.52 -59.70 -4.56
CA ARG A 93 15.05 -61.09 -4.38
C ARG A 93 16.14 -62.17 -4.40
N ARG A 94 17.43 -61.81 -4.55
CA ARG A 94 18.55 -62.79 -4.60
C ARG A 94 19.52 -62.78 -3.43
N ALA A 95 19.33 -61.94 -2.42
CA ALA A 95 20.19 -61.95 -1.23
C ALA A 95 19.33 -61.94 0.03
N GLY A 96 19.16 -63.11 0.65
CA GLY A 96 18.42 -63.23 1.91
C GLY A 96 17.77 -64.59 2.12
N GLY A 97 18.54 -65.66 1.93
CA GLY A 97 18.15 -66.98 2.40
C GLY A 97 18.37 -67.09 3.92
N ARG A 98 17.33 -67.59 4.59
CA ARG A 98 17.31 -68.23 5.93
C ARG A 98 17.35 -67.34 7.19
N MET A 99 16.33 -67.61 8.00
CA MET A 99 16.23 -67.59 9.47
C MET A 99 15.27 -66.57 10.09
N ALA A 100 14.15 -67.15 10.54
CA ALA A 100 13.53 -67.05 11.86
C ALA A 100 12.95 -65.69 12.33
N ALA A 101 11.61 -65.69 12.36
CA ALA A 101 10.75 -65.41 13.50
C ALA A 101 10.89 -64.06 14.26
N GLY A 102 9.78 -63.31 14.23
CA GLY A 102 9.27 -62.61 15.42
C GLY A 102 9.62 -61.13 15.54
N GLY A 103 8.60 -60.27 15.44
CA GLY A 103 8.55 -59.02 16.22
C GLY A 103 8.82 -57.68 15.52
N ARG A 104 9.26 -57.62 14.26
CA ARG A 104 9.71 -56.34 13.65
C ARG A 104 8.73 -55.64 12.68
N SER A 105 7.58 -56.22 12.37
CA SER A 105 6.72 -55.73 11.28
C SER A 105 5.90 -54.48 11.62
N VAL A 106 5.48 -54.30 12.88
CA VAL A 106 4.63 -53.16 13.28
C VAL A 106 5.42 -51.84 13.36
N ALA A 107 6.67 -51.90 13.83
CA ALA A 107 7.54 -50.72 13.92
C ALA A 107 7.93 -50.16 12.53
N CYS A 108 8.09 -51.04 11.54
CA CYS A 108 8.45 -50.62 10.18
C CYS A 108 7.27 -49.93 9.46
N CYS A 109 6.06 -50.45 9.60
CA CYS A 109 4.85 -49.82 9.07
C CYS A 109 4.55 -48.47 9.77
N ALA A 110 4.74 -48.38 11.09
CA ALA A 110 4.61 -47.13 11.82
C ALA A 110 5.62 -46.07 11.38
N ALA A 111 6.88 -46.46 11.14
CA ALA A 111 7.92 -45.54 10.67
C ALA A 111 7.68 -45.04 9.24
N VAL A 112 7.17 -45.89 8.34
CA VAL A 112 6.81 -45.49 6.97
C VAL A 112 5.58 -44.58 6.95
N LEU A 113 4.58 -44.84 7.80
CA LEU A 113 3.42 -43.97 7.95
C LEU A 113 3.77 -42.62 8.61
N LEU A 114 4.71 -42.61 9.58
CA LEU A 114 5.24 -41.37 10.14
C LEU A 114 6.06 -40.57 9.11
N ALA A 115 6.88 -41.23 8.29
CA ALA A 115 7.64 -40.56 7.23
C ALA A 115 6.71 -39.99 6.14
N ALA A 116 5.66 -40.72 5.77
CA ALA A 116 4.64 -40.23 4.85
C ALA A 116 3.84 -39.07 5.45
N ALA A 117 3.45 -39.15 6.72
CA ALA A 117 2.78 -38.05 7.43
C ALA A 117 3.68 -36.81 7.54
N LEU A 118 4.99 -36.98 7.76
CA LEU A 118 5.98 -35.90 7.81
C LEU A 118 6.24 -35.27 6.42
N LEU A 119 6.15 -36.06 5.34
CA LEU A 119 6.25 -35.57 3.96
C LEU A 119 4.97 -34.86 3.49
N LEU A 120 3.80 -35.30 3.98
CA LEU A 120 2.50 -34.65 3.75
C LEU A 120 2.26 -33.44 4.66
N SER A 121 3.01 -33.31 5.77
CA SER A 121 3.01 -32.15 6.67
C SER A 121 4.15 -31.16 6.39
N ALA A 122 4.93 -31.35 5.32
CA ALA A 122 5.90 -30.36 4.91
C ALA A 122 5.12 -29.08 4.56
N PRO A 123 5.33 -27.95 5.25
CA PRO A 123 4.70 -26.71 4.86
C PRO A 123 5.17 -26.42 3.44
N THR A 124 4.21 -26.35 2.52
CA THR A 124 4.46 -25.70 1.24
C THR A 124 5.10 -24.36 1.58
N THR A 125 6.23 -24.04 0.92
CA THR A 125 6.79 -22.69 1.02
C THR A 125 5.72 -21.77 0.45
N THR A 126 4.88 -21.23 1.32
CA THR A 126 3.99 -20.15 0.97
C THR A 126 4.93 -19.00 0.66
N GLU A 127 5.13 -18.76 -0.64
CA GLU A 127 5.60 -17.47 -1.11
C GLU A 127 4.76 -16.44 -0.35
N ALA A 128 5.46 -15.64 0.45
CA ALA A 128 4.93 -14.72 1.46
C ALA A 128 4.25 -13.52 0.83
N TYR A 129 3.31 -13.81 -0.05
CA TYR A 129 2.75 -12.87 -0.97
C TYR A 129 1.52 -12.20 -0.33
N ASP A 130 1.39 -10.89 -0.51
CA ASP A 130 0.20 -10.14 -0.08
C ASP A 130 -1.06 -10.59 -0.85
N SER A 131 -2.00 -11.25 -0.17
CA SER A 131 -3.23 -11.76 -0.80
C SER A 131 -4.03 -10.69 -1.54
N LEU A 132 -3.95 -9.42 -1.12
CA LEU A 132 -4.70 -8.33 -1.75
C LEU A 132 -3.96 -7.67 -2.91
N ASP A 133 -2.70 -8.04 -3.17
CA ASP A 133 -1.92 -7.47 -4.27
C ASP A 133 -1.03 -8.51 -4.95
N PRO A 134 -1.54 -9.69 -5.40
CA PRO A 134 -0.77 -10.87 -5.86
C PRO A 134 0.35 -10.62 -6.89
N ASN A 135 0.31 -9.48 -7.60
CA ASN A 135 1.27 -9.13 -8.65
C ASN A 135 2.03 -7.81 -8.40
N GLY A 136 1.73 -7.10 -7.31
CA GLY A 136 2.40 -5.89 -6.86
C GLY A 136 3.91 -6.04 -6.67
N ASN A 137 4.65 -5.24 -7.43
CA ASN A 137 6.10 -5.17 -7.31
C ASN A 137 6.59 -3.76 -7.64
N ILE A 138 7.86 -3.51 -7.30
CA ILE A 138 8.59 -2.35 -7.80
C ILE A 138 9.56 -2.87 -8.86
N THR A 139 9.43 -2.37 -10.08
CA THR A 139 10.35 -2.73 -11.17
C THR A 139 11.30 -1.57 -11.42
N ILE A 140 12.59 -1.82 -11.29
CA ILE A 140 13.65 -0.90 -11.67
C ILE A 140 14.11 -1.28 -13.07
N LYS A 141 14.10 -0.30 -13.95
CA LYS A 141 14.44 -0.43 -15.35
C LYS A 141 15.65 0.41 -15.66
N TRP A 142 16.69 -0.22 -16.18
CA TRP A 142 17.97 0.39 -16.51
C TRP A 142 18.15 0.42 -18.01
N ASP A 143 17.88 1.56 -18.64
CA ASP A 143 17.93 1.74 -20.08
C ASP A 143 19.23 2.44 -20.49
N ILE A 144 20.13 1.72 -21.17
CA ILE A 144 21.35 2.29 -21.74
C ILE A 144 20.99 3.07 -23.00
N MET A 145 21.21 4.37 -22.99
CA MET A 145 20.78 5.28 -24.06
C MET A 145 21.86 5.50 -25.10
N GLN A 146 23.12 5.60 -24.67
CA GLN A 146 24.27 5.83 -25.54
C GLN A 146 25.57 5.38 -24.90
N TRP A 147 26.59 5.10 -25.71
CA TRP A 147 27.95 4.84 -25.27
C TRP A 147 28.73 6.14 -25.06
N THR A 148 29.67 6.11 -24.13
CA THR A 148 30.70 7.15 -23.95
C THR A 148 32.07 6.55 -24.24
N PRO A 149 33.15 7.36 -24.33
CA PRO A 149 34.50 6.83 -24.60
C PRO A 149 34.98 5.78 -23.58
N ASP A 150 34.50 5.83 -22.34
CA ASP A 150 34.92 4.97 -21.24
C ASP A 150 33.76 4.24 -20.53
N GLY A 151 32.55 4.30 -21.08
CA GLY A 151 31.37 3.67 -20.48
C GLY A 151 30.07 3.99 -21.22
N TYR A 152 29.05 4.43 -20.50
CA TYR A 152 27.72 4.67 -21.06
C TYR A 152 26.89 5.69 -20.27
N VAL A 153 25.86 6.21 -20.91
CA VAL A 153 24.79 6.98 -20.26
C VAL A 153 23.53 6.12 -20.21
N ALA A 154 22.92 6.04 -19.03
CA ALA A 154 21.67 5.30 -18.82
C ALA A 154 20.61 6.15 -18.13
N VAL A 155 19.36 5.81 -18.38
CA VAL A 155 18.20 6.29 -17.62
C VAL A 155 17.71 5.13 -16.76
N VAL A 156 17.65 5.36 -15.46
CA VAL A 156 17.15 4.40 -14.48
C VAL A 156 15.77 4.86 -14.05
N THR A 157 14.75 4.05 -14.31
CA THR A 157 13.36 4.34 -13.96
C THR A 157 12.83 3.27 -13.02
N MET A 158 12.30 3.67 -11.87
CA MET A 158 11.59 2.80 -10.95
C MET A 158 10.08 2.98 -11.15
N PHE A 159 9.37 1.87 -11.30
CA PHE A 159 7.91 1.84 -11.41
C PHE A 159 7.33 1.12 -10.21
N ASN A 160 6.36 1.74 -9.54
CA ASN A 160 5.60 1.12 -8.47
C ASN A 160 4.29 0.54 -9.02
N TYR A 161 4.29 -0.77 -9.28
CA TYR A 161 3.13 -1.52 -9.76
C TYR A 161 2.25 -2.08 -8.63
N GLN A 162 2.52 -1.71 -7.38
CA GLN A 162 1.68 -2.10 -6.25
C GLN A 162 0.32 -1.40 -6.31
N GLN A 163 -0.71 -2.05 -5.78
CA GLN A 163 -2.09 -1.57 -5.85
C GLN A 163 -2.40 -0.52 -4.78
N PHE A 164 -1.80 -0.65 -3.60
CA PHE A 164 -2.09 0.23 -2.46
C PHE A 164 -0.89 0.53 -1.54
N ARG A 165 0.31 -0.01 -1.83
CA ARG A 165 1.53 0.36 -1.09
C ARG A 165 2.32 1.44 -1.82
N HIS A 166 2.34 2.64 -1.26
CA HIS A 166 3.15 3.74 -1.78
C HIS A 166 4.46 3.88 -0.97
N ILE A 167 5.44 4.59 -1.53
CA ILE A 167 6.67 4.96 -0.82
C ILE A 167 6.50 6.41 -0.36
N GLY A 168 6.35 6.58 0.95
CA GLY A 168 6.28 7.90 1.60
C GLY A 168 7.66 8.48 1.93
N ALA A 169 7.68 9.67 2.54
CA ALA A 169 8.91 10.29 3.03
C ALA A 169 9.56 9.44 4.15
N PRO A 170 10.91 9.40 4.28
CA PRO A 170 11.94 10.13 3.53
C PRO A 170 12.24 9.64 2.10
N GLY A 171 11.42 8.72 1.56
CA GLY A 171 11.53 8.25 0.19
C GLY A 171 12.37 6.99 0.03
N TRP A 172 12.55 6.57 -1.21
CA TRP A 172 13.38 5.42 -1.56
C TRP A 172 14.88 5.75 -1.52
N GLN A 173 15.70 4.75 -1.21
CA GLN A 173 17.14 4.74 -1.46
C GLN A 173 17.50 3.50 -2.26
N LEU A 174 18.12 3.69 -3.41
CA LEU A 174 18.48 2.61 -4.33
C LEU A 174 19.98 2.37 -4.28
N GLY A 175 20.40 1.16 -3.95
CA GLY A 175 21.80 0.75 -3.98
C GLY A 175 22.02 -0.43 -4.93
N TRP A 176 23.25 -0.57 -5.40
CA TRP A 176 23.72 -1.75 -6.13
C TRP A 176 25.23 -1.89 -5.97
N THR A 177 25.78 -3.01 -6.41
CA THR A 177 27.22 -3.24 -6.48
C THR A 177 27.66 -3.29 -7.94
N TRP A 178 28.66 -2.49 -8.30
CA TRP A 178 29.25 -2.54 -9.63
C TRP A 178 29.86 -3.91 -9.95
N ALA A 179 29.99 -4.29 -11.22
CA ALA A 179 30.55 -5.59 -11.59
C ALA A 179 32.09 -5.61 -11.61
N LYS A 180 32.74 -4.48 -11.96
CA LYS A 180 34.18 -4.33 -12.17
C LYS A 180 34.79 -3.17 -11.35
N LYS A 181 35.11 -2.03 -11.95
CA LYS A 181 35.67 -0.83 -11.28
C LYS A 181 34.99 0.43 -11.81
N GLU A 182 33.72 0.28 -12.18
CA GLU A 182 32.89 1.35 -12.70
C GLU A 182 32.76 2.48 -11.68
N VAL A 183 32.63 3.70 -12.20
CA VAL A 183 32.43 4.94 -11.42
C VAL A 183 31.25 5.72 -11.98
N ILE A 184 30.72 6.65 -11.18
CA ILE A 184 29.66 7.55 -11.62
C ILE A 184 30.30 8.88 -11.98
N TRP A 185 30.27 9.26 -13.25
CA TRP A 185 30.76 10.56 -13.71
C TRP A 185 29.83 11.70 -13.33
N SER A 186 28.53 11.52 -13.57
CA SER A 186 27.51 12.53 -13.27
C SER A 186 26.12 11.90 -13.14
N MET A 187 25.22 12.64 -12.49
CA MET A 187 23.82 12.27 -12.32
C MET A 187 22.90 13.47 -12.53
N VAL A 188 21.67 13.20 -13.00
CA VAL A 188 20.60 14.19 -13.14
C VAL A 188 19.31 13.56 -12.60
N GLY A 189 18.53 14.31 -11.82
CA GLY A 189 17.31 13.86 -11.15
C GLY A 189 17.53 13.11 -9.82
N ALA A 190 18.73 12.59 -9.56
CA ALA A 190 19.10 11.93 -8.31
C ALA A 190 20.57 12.22 -7.96
N GLN A 191 20.97 11.87 -6.74
CA GLN A 191 22.35 12.01 -6.26
C GLN A 191 22.77 10.84 -5.37
N THR A 192 24.07 10.58 -5.32
CA THR A 192 24.67 9.64 -4.37
C THR A 192 24.73 10.24 -2.97
N THR A 193 24.53 9.43 -1.93
CA THR A 193 24.67 9.87 -0.54
C THR A 193 26.12 10.14 -0.14
N GLU A 194 27.08 9.47 -0.79
CA GLU A 194 28.51 9.59 -0.53
C GLU A 194 29.30 9.54 -1.85
N GLN A 195 30.40 10.28 -1.93
CA GLN A 195 31.33 10.24 -3.06
C GLN A 195 32.28 9.03 -3.01
N GLY A 196 32.77 8.67 -1.82
CA GLY A 196 33.79 7.63 -1.63
C GLY A 196 35.22 8.09 -2.00
N ASP A 197 36.16 7.15 -2.01
CA ASP A 197 37.57 7.42 -2.34
C ASP A 197 37.78 7.51 -3.86
N CYS A 198 37.87 8.75 -4.36
CA CYS A 198 38.19 9.07 -5.76
C CYS A 198 39.65 9.46 -5.98
N SER A 199 40.57 9.23 -5.03
CA SER A 199 41.98 9.68 -5.09
C SER A 199 42.76 9.24 -6.33
N LYS A 200 42.31 8.16 -7.00
CA LYS A 200 42.91 7.66 -8.25
C LYS A 200 42.73 8.60 -9.44
N PHE A 201 41.76 9.52 -9.38
CA PHE A 201 41.45 10.46 -10.45
C PHE A 201 42.13 11.80 -10.16
N LYS A 202 43.19 12.12 -10.92
CA LYS A 202 44.03 13.33 -10.70
C LYS A 202 43.54 14.60 -11.42
N GLY A 203 42.46 14.50 -12.19
CA GLY A 203 41.90 15.60 -12.99
C GLY A 203 40.41 15.76 -12.72
N ASN A 204 39.58 15.25 -13.62
CA ASN A 204 38.13 15.21 -13.40
C ASN A 204 37.81 14.16 -12.34
N THR A 205 37.32 14.62 -11.19
CA THR A 205 36.86 13.75 -10.10
C THR A 205 35.45 13.25 -10.42
N PRO A 206 35.20 11.93 -10.41
CA PRO A 206 33.85 11.39 -10.57
C PRO A 206 32.91 11.85 -9.45
N HIS A 207 31.62 11.92 -9.77
CA HIS A 207 30.54 12.14 -8.79
C HIS A 207 30.55 11.09 -7.68
N CYS A 208 30.86 9.82 -7.99
CA CYS A 208 31.04 8.78 -6.99
C CYS A 208 31.96 7.65 -7.46
N CYS A 209 32.87 7.22 -6.59
CA CYS A 209 33.82 6.13 -6.82
C CYS A 209 33.57 4.91 -5.93
N LYS A 210 32.51 4.92 -5.10
CA LYS A 210 32.14 3.76 -4.29
C LYS A 210 31.79 2.57 -5.19
N LYS A 211 32.20 1.38 -4.74
CA LYS A 211 31.87 0.12 -5.39
C LYS A 211 30.39 -0.23 -5.27
N ASP A 212 29.77 0.24 -4.19
CA ASP A 212 28.40 0.01 -3.76
C ASP A 212 27.67 1.35 -3.47
N PRO A 213 27.42 2.18 -4.50
CA PRO A 213 26.79 3.48 -4.29
C PRO A 213 25.36 3.32 -3.76
N THR A 214 24.92 4.29 -2.94
CA THR A 214 23.52 4.47 -2.53
C THR A 214 23.01 5.78 -3.11
N ILE A 215 21.88 5.70 -3.81
CA ILE A 215 21.26 6.79 -4.55
C ILE A 215 19.98 7.22 -3.88
N VAL A 216 19.79 8.53 -3.82
CA VAL A 216 18.56 9.18 -3.36
C VAL A 216 18.06 10.13 -4.43
N ASP A 217 16.74 10.24 -4.56
CA ASP A 217 16.10 11.22 -5.42
C ASP A 217 16.38 12.65 -4.93
N LEU A 218 16.35 13.61 -5.84
CA LEU A 218 16.49 15.01 -5.47
C LEU A 218 15.19 15.56 -4.84
N LEU A 219 15.31 16.68 -4.13
CA LEU A 219 14.18 17.34 -3.48
C LEU A 219 13.29 18.12 -4.48
N PRO A 220 11.99 18.29 -4.19
CA PRO A 220 11.15 19.22 -4.93
C PRO A 220 11.74 20.64 -4.98
N GLY A 221 11.63 21.32 -6.12
CA GLY A 221 12.21 22.67 -6.32
C GLY A 221 13.64 22.67 -6.85
N THR A 222 14.22 21.50 -7.16
CA THR A 222 15.50 21.36 -7.86
C THR A 222 15.53 22.20 -9.15
N PRO A 223 16.65 22.85 -9.53
CA PRO A 223 16.73 23.62 -10.78
C PRO A 223 16.45 22.79 -12.04
N TYR A 224 15.83 23.40 -13.06
CA TYR A 224 15.36 22.70 -14.27
C TYR A 224 16.46 21.90 -14.99
N ASN A 225 17.69 22.41 -15.03
CA ASN A 225 18.85 21.74 -15.65
C ASN A 225 19.31 20.46 -14.91
N MET A 226 18.82 20.25 -13.69
CA MET A 226 19.09 19.06 -12.88
C MET A 226 17.87 18.12 -12.81
N GLN A 227 16.80 18.41 -13.55
CA GLN A 227 15.59 17.60 -13.59
C GLN A 227 15.55 16.71 -14.84
N ILE A 228 14.86 15.58 -14.70
CA ILE A 228 14.43 14.68 -15.76
C ILE A 228 12.93 14.38 -15.55
N ALA A 229 12.29 13.69 -16.49
CA ALA A 229 10.91 13.24 -16.32
C ALA A 229 10.76 12.38 -15.06
N ASN A 230 9.66 12.56 -14.32
CA ASN A 230 9.30 11.77 -13.13
C ASN A 230 10.23 11.87 -11.89
N CYS A 231 11.24 12.74 -11.87
CA CYS A 231 11.85 13.25 -10.63
C CYS A 231 11.21 14.61 -10.27
N CYS A 232 11.61 15.41 -9.28
CA CYS A 232 12.44 15.19 -8.10
C CYS A 232 11.47 15.25 -6.92
N LYS A 233 11.07 14.10 -6.39
CA LYS A 233 9.96 14.00 -5.42
C LYS A 233 10.46 13.60 -4.04
N ALA A 234 11.73 13.83 -3.74
CA ALA A 234 12.38 13.35 -2.51
C ALA A 234 12.15 11.84 -2.28
N GLY A 235 12.08 11.07 -3.37
CA GLY A 235 11.94 9.62 -3.32
C GLY A 235 10.52 9.14 -3.00
N VAL A 236 9.54 10.04 -2.98
CA VAL A 236 8.13 9.69 -2.80
C VAL A 236 7.56 9.14 -4.11
N MET A 237 6.92 7.97 -4.05
CA MET A 237 6.27 7.34 -5.19
C MET A 237 4.89 6.84 -4.81
N ASN A 238 3.88 7.19 -5.61
CA ASN A 238 2.53 6.71 -5.39
C ASN A 238 2.35 5.29 -5.96
N THR A 239 1.19 4.68 -5.71
CA THR A 239 0.78 3.43 -6.36
C THR A 239 0.24 3.72 -7.75
N PHE A 240 0.39 2.77 -8.67
CA PHE A 240 -0.18 2.89 -10.01
C PHE A 240 -1.70 3.10 -9.96
N ASN A 241 -2.38 2.56 -8.95
CA ASN A 241 -3.82 2.66 -8.84
C ASN A 241 -4.35 3.99 -8.31
N GLN A 242 -3.61 4.62 -7.39
CA GLN A 242 -4.01 5.86 -6.73
C GLN A 242 -3.59 7.09 -7.55
N ASP A 243 -2.40 7.08 -8.15
CA ASP A 243 -1.91 8.17 -9.01
C ASP A 243 -0.87 7.63 -10.04
N PRO A 244 -1.31 7.12 -11.21
CA PRO A 244 -0.43 6.53 -12.21
C PRO A 244 0.68 7.48 -12.69
N ALA A 245 0.41 8.79 -12.73
CA ALA A 245 1.39 9.79 -13.17
C ALA A 245 2.53 9.95 -12.17
N ASN A 246 2.29 9.68 -10.89
CA ASN A 246 3.29 9.79 -9.82
C ASN A 246 3.82 8.45 -9.33
N ALA A 247 3.45 7.35 -9.99
CA ALA A 247 3.88 5.98 -9.67
C ALA A 247 5.27 5.60 -10.22
N ALA A 248 5.95 6.52 -10.90
CA ALA A 248 7.30 6.34 -11.40
C ALA A 248 8.27 7.38 -10.83
N SER A 249 9.54 7.00 -10.69
CA SER A 249 10.66 7.90 -10.36
C SER A 249 11.81 7.59 -11.31
N SER A 250 12.49 8.59 -11.86
CA SER A 250 13.61 8.34 -12.77
C SER A 250 14.78 9.27 -12.55
N PHE A 251 15.96 8.81 -12.93
CA PHE A 251 17.18 9.60 -12.93
C PHE A 251 18.09 9.15 -14.08
N GLN A 252 18.94 10.05 -14.53
CA GLN A 252 19.97 9.75 -15.52
C GLN A 252 21.31 9.61 -14.83
N ILE A 253 22.11 8.66 -15.30
CA ILE A 253 23.43 8.35 -14.77
C ILE A 253 24.43 8.22 -15.92
N SER A 254 25.59 8.86 -15.78
CA SER A 254 26.75 8.67 -16.64
C SER A 254 27.74 7.77 -15.91
N VAL A 255 28.00 6.58 -16.47
CA VAL A 255 28.84 5.55 -15.86
C VAL A 255 30.15 5.47 -16.63
N GLY A 256 31.27 5.59 -15.91
CA GLY A 256 32.63 5.51 -16.41
C GLY A 256 33.32 4.19 -16.06
N LEU A 257 34.48 3.96 -16.67
CA LEU A 257 35.26 2.71 -16.54
C LEU A 257 34.41 1.44 -16.75
N ALA A 258 33.39 1.56 -17.58
CA ALA A 258 32.48 0.48 -17.94
C ALA A 258 32.84 -0.06 -19.33
N GLY A 259 32.14 -1.12 -19.77
CA GLY A 259 32.24 -1.54 -21.16
C GLY A 259 31.51 -0.58 -22.08
N THR A 260 32.09 -0.30 -23.25
CA THR A 260 31.55 0.59 -24.29
C THR A 260 30.76 -0.14 -25.39
N THR A 261 30.46 -1.43 -25.19
CA THR A 261 29.68 -2.24 -26.13
C THR A 261 28.77 -3.21 -25.39
N ASN A 262 27.76 -3.73 -26.10
CA ASN A 262 26.85 -4.77 -25.60
C ASN A 262 27.55 -6.02 -25.05
N LYS A 263 28.77 -6.33 -25.52
CA LYS A 263 29.53 -7.51 -25.10
C LYS A 263 30.42 -7.25 -23.88
N THR A 264 30.94 -6.02 -23.75
CA THR A 264 31.92 -5.67 -22.72
C THR A 264 31.29 -5.13 -21.44
N VAL A 265 30.10 -4.51 -21.56
CA VAL A 265 29.33 -3.99 -20.42
C VAL A 265 28.87 -5.15 -19.53
N LYS A 266 28.92 -4.95 -18.21
CA LYS A 266 28.45 -5.93 -17.23
C LYS A 266 27.33 -5.30 -16.41
N VAL A 267 26.30 -6.10 -16.17
CA VAL A 267 25.15 -5.70 -15.39
C VAL A 267 25.55 -5.55 -13.91
N PRO A 268 25.13 -4.48 -13.21
CA PRO A 268 25.32 -4.38 -11.78
C PRO A 268 24.69 -5.55 -11.03
N LYS A 269 25.21 -5.82 -9.83
CA LYS A 269 24.81 -6.94 -8.98
C LYS A 269 24.23 -6.41 -7.67
N ASN A 270 23.55 -7.27 -6.93
CA ASN A 270 23.11 -7.00 -5.56
C ASN A 270 22.34 -5.67 -5.43
N PHE A 271 21.27 -5.52 -6.20
CA PHE A 271 20.39 -4.37 -6.04
C PHE A 271 19.72 -4.40 -4.66
N THR A 272 19.66 -3.26 -4.01
CA THR A 272 19.03 -3.06 -2.71
C THR A 272 18.08 -1.88 -2.82
N LEU A 273 16.84 -2.05 -2.38
CA LEU A 273 15.86 -1.00 -2.31
C LEU A 273 15.49 -0.80 -0.84
N LYS A 274 15.91 0.34 -0.28
CA LYS A 274 15.50 0.75 1.05
C LYS A 274 14.37 1.75 0.92
N THR A 275 13.36 1.58 1.74
CA THR A 275 12.21 2.47 1.88
C THR A 275 12.06 2.84 3.35
N PRO A 276 11.13 3.73 3.72
CA PRO A 276 10.77 3.89 5.13
C PRO A 276 10.21 2.55 5.62
N GLY A 277 10.95 1.87 6.50
CA GLY A 277 10.68 0.50 6.93
C GLY A 277 11.37 -0.56 6.05
N PRO A 278 11.67 -1.75 6.61
CA PRO A 278 12.18 -2.87 5.83
C PRO A 278 11.07 -3.51 4.99
N GLY A 279 11.40 -4.42 4.07
CA GLY A 279 10.40 -5.27 3.42
C GLY A 279 10.68 -5.62 1.96
N TYR A 280 11.39 -4.77 1.22
CA TYR A 280 11.70 -5.05 -0.17
C TYR A 280 12.95 -5.91 -0.31
N THR A 281 12.84 -6.94 -1.14
CA THR A 281 13.97 -7.74 -1.61
C THR A 281 14.01 -7.66 -3.13
N CYS A 282 15.15 -7.29 -3.69
CA CYS A 282 15.34 -7.20 -5.13
C CYS A 282 16.00 -8.46 -5.68
N GLY A 283 15.45 -8.94 -6.80
CA GLY A 283 16.03 -10.04 -7.55
C GLY A 283 17.29 -9.63 -8.32
N ARG A 284 17.86 -10.59 -9.05
CA ARG A 284 18.94 -10.33 -10.01
C ARG A 284 18.41 -9.49 -11.18
N ALA A 285 19.28 -8.66 -11.75
CA ALA A 285 18.98 -7.95 -12.98
C ALA A 285 18.91 -8.92 -14.18
N ILE A 286 17.84 -8.78 -14.98
CA ILE A 286 17.57 -9.61 -16.15
C ILE A 286 17.68 -8.72 -17.39
N VAL A 287 18.39 -9.20 -18.41
CA VAL A 287 18.48 -8.50 -19.70
C VAL A 287 17.14 -8.63 -20.41
N GLY A 288 16.47 -7.49 -20.59
CA GLY A 288 15.17 -7.39 -21.25
C GLY A 288 15.28 -6.97 -22.71
N ARG A 289 14.13 -6.89 -23.38
CA ARG A 289 14.03 -6.29 -24.72
C ARG A 289 14.33 -4.80 -24.63
N PRO A 290 15.10 -4.22 -25.57
CA PRO A 290 15.45 -2.81 -25.47
C PRO A 290 14.22 -1.91 -25.62
N THR A 291 14.08 -0.97 -24.69
CA THR A 291 12.94 -0.07 -24.55
C THR A 291 12.79 0.87 -25.73
N LYS A 292 11.56 1.07 -26.19
CA LYS A 292 11.21 2.11 -27.17
C LYS A 292 10.68 3.33 -26.43
N PHE A 293 11.22 4.50 -26.75
CA PHE A 293 10.75 5.80 -26.27
C PHE A 293 10.09 6.52 -27.43
N PHE A 294 8.88 7.00 -27.22
CA PHE A 294 8.16 7.79 -28.21
C PHE A 294 8.25 9.26 -27.86
N THR A 295 8.38 10.11 -28.88
CA THR A 295 8.21 11.55 -28.70
C THR A 295 6.77 11.87 -28.26
N ALA A 296 6.57 13.02 -27.61
CA ALA A 296 5.25 13.41 -27.09
C ALA A 296 4.17 13.51 -28.19
N ASP A 297 4.57 13.80 -29.43
CA ASP A 297 3.69 13.81 -30.62
C ASP A 297 3.49 12.40 -31.24
N GLY A 298 4.15 11.36 -30.71
CA GLY A 298 4.09 9.98 -31.17
C GLY A 298 4.79 9.70 -32.50
N ARG A 299 5.40 10.70 -33.15
CA ARG A 299 5.90 10.59 -34.53
C ARG A 299 7.26 9.94 -34.64
N ARG A 300 8.10 10.04 -33.60
CA ARG A 300 9.45 9.47 -33.59
C ARG A 300 9.58 8.48 -32.44
N ALA A 301 10.15 7.32 -32.75
CA ALA A 301 10.55 6.34 -31.76
C ALA A 301 12.08 6.27 -31.70
N THR A 302 12.65 6.40 -30.51
CA THR A 302 14.04 6.03 -30.24
C THR A 302 14.07 4.75 -29.41
N GLN A 303 15.21 4.08 -29.36
CA GLN A 303 15.34 2.83 -28.62
C GLN A 303 16.58 2.85 -27.74
N ALA A 304 16.46 2.28 -26.53
CA ALA A 304 17.62 1.96 -25.71
C ALA A 304 18.51 0.95 -26.45
N LEU A 305 19.82 1.04 -26.25
CA LEU A 305 20.79 0.09 -26.78
C LEU A 305 20.71 -1.24 -26.03
N MET A 306 20.47 -1.19 -24.72
CA MET A 306 20.19 -2.32 -23.85
C MET A 306 19.24 -1.91 -22.72
N THR A 307 18.45 -2.86 -22.24
CA THR A 307 17.55 -2.67 -21.09
C THR A 307 17.76 -3.79 -20.09
N TRP A 308 17.93 -3.44 -18.82
CA TRP A 308 17.94 -4.41 -17.72
C TRP A 308 16.77 -4.14 -16.78
N ASN A 309 16.11 -5.21 -16.36
CA ASN A 309 14.99 -5.14 -15.43
C ASN A 309 15.37 -5.81 -14.12
N VAL A 310 15.09 -5.14 -13.01
CA VAL A 310 15.22 -5.68 -11.65
C VAL A 310 13.85 -5.59 -11.02
N THR A 311 13.33 -6.72 -10.55
CA THR A 311 12.07 -6.76 -9.82
C THR A 311 12.35 -6.83 -8.33
N CYS A 312 11.76 -5.91 -7.58
CA CYS A 312 11.77 -5.90 -6.12
C CYS A 312 10.38 -6.24 -5.60
N THR A 313 10.28 -7.28 -4.80
CA THR A 313 9.03 -7.72 -4.19
C THR A 313 9.02 -7.36 -2.70
N TYR A 314 7.83 -7.09 -2.19
CA TYR A 314 7.64 -6.80 -0.77
C TYR A 314 7.28 -8.07 -0.01
N SER A 315 8.02 -8.37 1.06
CA SER A 315 7.73 -9.50 1.95
C SER A 315 7.17 -8.96 3.26
N GLN A 316 5.93 -9.35 3.58
CA GLN A 316 5.30 -8.96 4.85
C GLN A 316 6.08 -9.49 6.07
N PHE A 317 6.66 -10.69 5.98
CA PHE A 317 7.46 -11.27 7.07
C PHE A 317 8.78 -10.53 7.30
N LEU A 318 9.44 -10.05 6.24
CA LEU A 318 10.67 -9.25 6.37
C LEU A 318 10.37 -7.82 6.83
N ALA A 319 9.21 -7.29 6.43
CA ALA A 319 8.87 -5.90 6.65
C ALA A 319 8.48 -5.58 8.09
N GLN A 320 7.76 -6.47 8.78
CA GLN A 320 7.21 -6.15 10.09
C GLN A 320 7.44 -7.24 11.12
N LYS A 321 8.42 -7.00 11.99
CA LYS A 321 8.50 -7.65 13.30
C LYS A 321 7.40 -7.14 14.26
N THR A 322 6.93 -5.92 14.05
CA THR A 322 5.88 -5.27 14.86
C THR A 322 4.90 -4.53 13.94
N PRO A 323 3.57 -4.66 14.14
CA PRO A 323 2.56 -3.92 13.40
C PRO A 323 2.73 -2.40 13.51
N SER A 324 2.22 -1.64 12.53
CA SER A 324 2.27 -0.16 12.50
C SER A 324 0.92 0.51 12.81
N CYS A 325 -0.16 -0.26 12.87
CA CYS A 325 -1.51 0.25 13.11
C CYS A 325 -2.42 -0.75 13.84
N CYS A 326 -3.45 -0.22 14.48
CA CYS A 326 -4.51 -0.99 15.13
C CYS A 326 -5.90 -0.42 14.82
N VAL A 327 -6.93 -1.24 15.04
CA VAL A 327 -8.33 -0.88 14.81
C VAL A 327 -9.10 -0.84 16.13
N SER A 328 -9.98 0.15 16.25
CA SER A 328 -10.96 0.26 17.33
C SER A 328 -12.37 0.39 16.74
N LEU A 329 -13.35 -0.20 17.40
CA LEU A 329 -14.71 -0.37 16.87
C LEU A 329 -15.73 0.22 17.84
N SER A 330 -16.77 0.84 17.31
CA SER A 330 -17.90 1.32 18.09
C SER A 330 -19.18 1.35 17.25
N SER A 331 -20.33 1.44 17.91
CA SER A 331 -21.63 1.47 17.25
C SER A 331 -22.63 2.31 18.03
N PHE A 332 -23.67 2.80 17.37
CA PHE A 332 -24.74 3.57 18.03
C PHE A 332 -25.61 2.77 18.99
N TYR A 333 -25.57 1.43 18.93
CA TYR A 333 -26.41 0.54 19.74
C TYR A 333 -25.64 -0.10 20.90
N ASN A 334 -24.39 0.30 21.13
CA ASN A 334 -23.56 -0.18 22.23
C ASN A 334 -22.75 0.98 22.79
N ASP A 335 -22.90 1.25 24.08
CA ASP A 335 -22.27 2.39 24.76
C ASP A 335 -20.77 2.20 24.98
N THR A 336 -20.26 0.97 24.82
CA THR A 336 -18.84 0.66 25.00
C THR A 336 -18.08 0.71 23.69
N ILE A 337 -16.87 1.29 23.74
CA ILE A 337 -15.93 1.31 22.62
C ILE A 337 -14.99 0.13 22.77
N VAL A 338 -14.90 -0.69 21.73
CA VAL A 338 -13.91 -1.75 21.62
C VAL A 338 -12.60 -1.11 21.19
N ASN A 339 -11.72 -0.92 22.15
CA ASN A 339 -10.43 -0.30 21.93
C ASN A 339 -9.48 -1.21 21.14
N CYS A 340 -8.41 -0.62 20.60
CA CYS A 340 -7.30 -1.41 20.08
C CYS A 340 -6.76 -2.38 21.14
N PRO A 341 -6.40 -3.62 20.77
CA PRO A 341 -5.77 -4.55 21.68
C PRO A 341 -4.51 -3.95 22.32
N THR A 342 -4.33 -4.22 23.61
CA THR A 342 -3.15 -3.76 24.37
C THR A 342 -1.87 -4.33 23.76
N CYS A 343 -0.83 -3.49 23.68
CA CYS A 343 0.46 -3.82 23.08
C CYS A 343 0.43 -4.25 21.60
N SER A 344 -0.58 -3.84 20.82
CA SER A 344 -0.70 -4.18 19.39
C SER A 344 0.57 -3.90 18.58
N CYS A 345 1.27 -2.79 18.85
CA CYS A 345 2.50 -2.40 18.14
C CYS A 345 3.74 -2.44 19.05
N GLY A 346 3.71 -3.30 20.07
CA GLY A 346 4.72 -3.42 21.12
C GLY A 346 4.22 -2.92 22.47
N CYS A 347 4.82 -3.42 23.56
CA CYS A 347 4.51 -2.95 24.90
C CYS A 347 5.41 -1.79 25.32
N GLN A 348 4.94 -1.02 26.30
CA GLN A 348 5.80 -0.06 27.00
C GLN A 348 6.92 -0.79 27.72
N ASN A 349 8.13 -0.25 27.66
CA ASN A 349 9.22 -0.75 28.48
C ASN A 349 8.95 -0.42 29.96
N PRO A 350 9.49 -1.18 30.92
CA PRO A 350 9.34 -0.90 32.35
C PRO A 350 9.77 0.52 32.73
N ASN A 351 10.74 1.08 32.00
CA ASN A 351 11.29 2.42 32.21
C ASN A 351 10.55 3.51 31.41
N GLY A 352 9.49 3.16 30.64
CA GLY A 352 8.68 4.10 29.87
C GLY A 352 9.40 4.84 28.72
N SER A 353 10.61 4.43 28.35
CA SER A 353 11.49 5.19 27.44
C SER A 353 11.15 5.09 25.95
N ASN A 354 10.20 4.22 25.56
CA ASN A 354 9.85 3.95 24.17
C ASN A 354 8.62 4.72 23.66
N CYS A 355 8.04 5.60 24.47
CA CYS A 355 6.98 6.53 24.07
C CYS A 355 7.09 7.85 24.83
N VAL A 356 6.31 8.86 24.43
CA VAL A 356 6.27 10.16 25.09
C VAL A 356 4.83 10.59 25.35
N ASN A 357 4.55 11.19 26.51
CA ASN A 357 3.25 11.81 26.78
C ASN A 357 3.16 13.18 26.12
N GLU A 358 1.98 13.55 25.64
CA GLU A 358 1.73 14.83 24.94
C GLU A 358 2.06 16.05 25.82
N ASP A 359 1.80 15.96 27.13
CA ASP A 359 2.05 17.05 28.09
C ASP A 359 3.47 17.03 28.68
N SER A 360 4.39 16.20 28.14
CA SER A 360 5.75 16.10 28.66
C SER A 360 6.58 17.35 28.32
N PRO A 361 7.29 17.96 29.29
CA PRO A 361 8.15 19.13 29.03
C PRO A 361 9.31 18.81 28.07
N ASN A 362 9.69 17.54 27.95
CA ASN A 362 10.79 17.09 27.09
C ASN A 362 10.34 16.65 25.69
N LEU A 363 9.06 16.85 25.33
CA LEU A 363 8.51 16.37 24.05
C LEU A 363 9.28 16.93 22.85
N GLN A 364 9.57 18.23 22.83
CA GLN A 364 10.27 18.85 21.71
C GLN A 364 11.69 18.28 21.53
N SER A 365 12.43 18.12 22.63
CA SER A 365 13.75 17.50 22.64
C SER A 365 13.70 16.04 22.19
N ALA A 366 12.64 15.30 22.52
CA ALA A 366 12.44 13.94 22.04
C ALA A 366 12.13 13.90 20.54
N ILE A 367 11.33 14.83 20.01
CA ILE A 367 11.05 14.95 18.57
C ILE A 367 12.33 15.22 17.79
N ASP A 368 13.15 16.16 18.25
CA ASP A 368 14.40 16.57 17.61
C ASP A 368 15.60 15.65 17.91
N GLY A 369 15.39 14.66 18.79
CA GLY A 369 16.41 13.71 19.20
C GLY A 369 16.85 12.71 18.12
N PRO A 370 17.75 11.77 18.49
CA PRO A 370 18.24 10.75 17.58
C PRO A 370 17.08 9.92 17.00
N GLY A 371 17.17 9.66 15.69
CA GLY A 371 16.16 8.90 14.94
C GLY A 371 15.18 9.74 14.11
N LYS A 372 15.14 11.07 14.27
CA LYS A 372 14.36 11.98 13.41
C LYS A 372 14.69 11.80 11.93
N TRP A 373 15.98 11.81 11.61
CA TRP A 373 16.48 11.71 10.23
C TRP A 373 16.41 10.29 9.66
N THR A 374 16.32 9.27 10.52
CA THR A 374 16.18 7.87 10.09
C THR A 374 14.72 7.45 9.90
N GLY A 375 13.77 8.32 10.22
CA GLY A 375 12.34 8.02 10.13
C GLY A 375 11.84 7.05 11.20
N GLN A 376 12.57 6.89 12.32
CA GLN A 376 12.09 6.05 13.42
C GLN A 376 10.89 6.70 14.12
N PRO A 377 9.77 5.96 14.28
CA PRO A 377 8.56 6.52 14.88
C PRO A 377 8.79 6.87 16.35
N LEU A 378 8.25 8.02 16.76
CA LEU A 378 8.16 8.43 18.15
C LEU A 378 6.68 8.50 18.51
N VAL A 379 6.17 7.54 19.26
CA VAL A 379 4.74 7.39 19.50
C VAL A 379 4.30 7.99 20.84
N GLN A 380 3.06 8.47 20.87
CA GLN A 380 2.38 8.83 22.10
C GLN A 380 2.14 7.59 22.97
N CYS A 381 2.40 7.72 24.28
CA CYS A 381 2.14 6.64 25.21
C CYS A 381 0.65 6.32 25.25
N THR A 382 0.31 5.12 24.80
CA THR A 382 -1.04 4.56 24.79
C THR A 382 -0.95 3.09 25.19
N SER A 383 -2.08 2.47 25.50
CA SER A 383 -2.10 1.03 25.81
C SER A 383 -1.75 0.15 24.59
N HIS A 384 -1.98 0.63 23.37
CA HIS A 384 -1.72 -0.12 22.12
C HIS A 384 -0.36 0.18 21.48
N MET A 385 0.26 1.32 21.80
CA MET A 385 1.57 1.79 21.29
C MET A 385 1.69 1.95 19.77
N CYS A 386 0.59 1.78 19.03
CA CYS A 386 0.58 1.96 17.58
C CYS A 386 0.72 3.42 17.14
N PRO A 387 1.58 3.70 16.13
CA PRO A 387 1.66 4.99 15.46
C PRO A 387 0.33 5.44 14.84
N ILE A 388 -0.48 4.52 14.34
CA ILE A 388 -1.76 4.82 13.70
C ILE A 388 -2.88 4.03 14.37
N ARG A 389 -4.02 4.70 14.60
CA ARG A 389 -5.28 4.07 14.99
C ARG A 389 -6.36 4.37 13.97
N ILE A 390 -7.04 3.34 13.53
CA ILE A 390 -8.25 3.46 12.73
C ILE A 390 -9.45 3.19 13.63
N HIS A 391 -10.35 4.15 13.73
CA HIS A 391 -11.61 4.00 14.45
C HIS A 391 -12.75 3.84 13.46
N TRP A 392 -13.44 2.71 13.53
CA TRP A 392 -14.62 2.41 12.74
C TRP A 392 -15.87 2.52 13.61
N HIS A 393 -16.69 3.53 13.33
CA HIS A 393 -17.89 3.81 14.09
C HIS A 393 -19.14 3.65 13.23
N VAL A 394 -20.02 2.73 13.63
CA VAL A 394 -21.35 2.60 13.01
C VAL A 394 -22.27 3.68 13.60
N LYS A 395 -22.46 4.78 12.86
CA LYS A 395 -23.20 5.96 13.35
C LYS A 395 -24.69 5.74 13.41
N LEU A 396 -25.27 5.26 12.31
CA LEU A 396 -26.72 5.22 12.13
C LEU A 396 -27.10 4.12 11.17
N ASN A 397 -28.30 3.60 11.37
CA ASN A 397 -28.88 2.54 10.55
C ASN A 397 -30.26 2.96 10.03
N TYR A 398 -30.33 3.36 8.77
CA TYR A 398 -31.58 3.70 8.09
C TYR A 398 -32.25 2.45 7.52
N LYS A 399 -33.46 2.59 6.95
CA LYS A 399 -34.18 1.46 6.34
C LYS A 399 -33.36 0.77 5.24
N GLU A 400 -32.81 1.55 4.31
CA GLU A 400 -32.11 1.03 3.13
C GLU A 400 -30.58 1.21 3.18
N TYR A 401 -30.09 2.02 4.12
CA TYR A 401 -28.69 2.42 4.19
C TYR A 401 -28.18 2.33 5.61
N TRP A 402 -26.87 2.23 5.76
CA TRP A 402 -26.19 2.43 7.03
C TRP A 402 -25.02 3.38 6.83
N ARG A 403 -24.75 4.16 7.88
CA ARG A 403 -23.75 5.21 7.88
C ARG A 403 -22.62 4.83 8.81
N VAL A 404 -21.42 4.76 8.25
CA VAL A 404 -20.19 4.50 8.98
C VAL A 404 -19.36 5.77 9.02
N LYS A 405 -18.71 6.05 10.14
CA LYS A 405 -17.68 7.07 10.26
C LYS A 405 -16.34 6.41 10.51
N ILE A 406 -15.37 6.76 9.68
CA ILE A 406 -13.98 6.33 9.78
C ILE A 406 -13.18 7.50 10.33
N THR A 407 -12.38 7.26 11.37
CA THR A 407 -11.43 8.24 11.89
C THR A 407 -10.05 7.62 11.94
N ILE A 408 -9.09 8.20 11.20
CA ILE A 408 -7.69 7.80 11.24
C ILE A 408 -6.97 8.79 12.13
N THR A 409 -6.33 8.32 13.20
CA THR A 409 -5.59 9.14 14.16
C THR A 409 -4.11 8.78 14.10
N ASN A 410 -3.26 9.79 14.00
CA ASN A 410 -1.82 9.68 14.06
C ASN A 410 -1.34 9.96 15.49
N PHE A 411 -0.64 8.99 16.06
CA PHE A 411 0.01 9.05 17.37
C PHE A 411 1.54 9.19 17.25
N ASN A 412 2.07 9.39 16.04
CA ASN A 412 3.50 9.61 15.82
C ASN A 412 3.83 11.11 15.81
N PHE A 413 4.75 11.52 16.68
CA PHE A 413 5.20 12.91 16.78
C PHE A 413 6.22 13.33 15.71
N ARG A 414 6.88 12.37 15.06
CA ARG A 414 7.97 12.64 14.10
C ARG A 414 7.56 12.53 12.64
N MET A 415 6.38 11.95 12.35
CA MET A 415 5.98 11.65 10.98
C MET A 415 4.60 12.19 10.64
N ASN A 416 4.56 12.86 9.49
CA ASN A 416 3.33 13.17 8.78
C ASN A 416 3.12 12.12 7.69
N TYR A 417 1.87 11.72 7.45
CA TYR A 417 1.52 10.83 6.37
C TYR A 417 0.86 11.64 5.25
N THR A 418 1.56 11.81 4.14
CA THR A 418 1.02 12.39 2.91
C THR A 418 0.59 11.29 1.97
N GLN A 419 -0.44 11.56 1.15
CA GLN A 419 -0.96 10.59 0.18
C GLN A 419 -1.35 9.24 0.83
N TRP A 420 -1.70 9.29 2.11
CA TRP A 420 -2.08 8.11 2.88
C TRP A 420 -3.25 7.40 2.20
N ASN A 421 -3.30 6.09 2.36
CA ASN A 421 -4.41 5.29 1.89
C ASN A 421 -4.84 4.27 2.95
N LEU A 422 -6.10 3.89 2.87
CA LEU A 422 -6.77 2.96 3.75
C LEU A 422 -7.42 1.90 2.86
N VAL A 423 -7.02 0.64 3.00
CA VAL A 423 -7.71 -0.47 2.35
C VAL A 423 -8.55 -1.18 3.39
N VAL A 424 -9.80 -1.43 3.06
CA VAL A 424 -10.74 -2.11 3.95
C VAL A 424 -11.35 -3.27 3.18
N GLN A 425 -11.43 -4.42 3.84
CA GLN A 425 -12.18 -5.57 3.37
C GLN A 425 -13.49 -5.68 4.15
N HIS A 426 -14.61 -5.56 3.45
CA HIS A 426 -15.96 -5.71 3.98
C HIS A 426 -16.89 -6.26 2.89
N PRO A 427 -17.70 -7.30 3.19
CA PRO A 427 -18.62 -7.91 2.22
C PRO A 427 -19.67 -6.99 1.57
N ASN A 428 -19.79 -5.72 2.00
CA ASN A 428 -20.83 -4.79 1.54
C ASN A 428 -20.25 -3.64 0.70
N PHE A 429 -18.98 -3.71 0.30
CA PHE A 429 -18.37 -2.68 -0.55
C PHE A 429 -18.81 -2.72 -2.01
N ASP A 430 -19.43 -3.81 -2.45
CA ASP A 430 -20.15 -3.92 -3.73
C ASP A 430 -21.24 -2.83 -3.87
N ASN A 431 -21.73 -2.29 -2.75
CA ASN A 431 -22.89 -1.41 -2.66
C ASN A 431 -22.57 -0.03 -2.03
N ILE A 432 -21.37 0.52 -2.28
CA ILE A 432 -21.06 1.90 -1.89
C ILE A 432 -21.92 2.87 -2.70
N THR A 433 -22.69 3.71 -1.99
CA THR A 433 -23.61 4.67 -2.64
C THR A 433 -23.13 6.10 -2.55
N GLN A 434 -22.61 6.50 -1.39
CA GLN A 434 -22.05 7.83 -1.21
C GLN A 434 -20.80 7.76 -0.35
N LEU A 435 -19.81 8.57 -0.72
CA LEU A 435 -18.57 8.75 -0.01
C LEU A 435 -18.42 10.23 0.33
N PHE A 436 -18.13 10.52 1.60
CA PHE A 436 -17.88 11.89 2.05
C PHE A 436 -16.39 12.09 2.29
N SER A 437 -15.81 13.13 1.70
CA SER A 437 -14.48 13.61 2.06
C SER A 437 -13.28 12.69 1.77
N PHE A 438 -13.46 11.49 1.20
CA PHE A 438 -12.36 10.65 0.68
C PHE A 438 -12.55 10.35 -0.81
N ASN A 439 -11.46 9.95 -1.47
CA ASN A 439 -11.52 9.28 -2.77
C ASN A 439 -11.68 7.77 -2.57
N TYR A 440 -12.14 7.07 -3.60
CA TYR A 440 -12.39 5.63 -3.54
C TYR A 440 -12.03 4.92 -4.85
N LYS A 441 -11.55 3.69 -4.72
CA LYS A 441 -11.37 2.74 -5.80
C LYS A 441 -11.61 1.32 -5.28
N PRO A 442 -12.49 0.51 -5.91
CA PRO A 442 -12.60 -0.90 -5.58
C PRO A 442 -11.30 -1.63 -5.97
N LEU A 443 -10.92 -2.62 -5.17
CA LEU A 443 -9.81 -3.51 -5.46
C LEU A 443 -10.35 -4.91 -5.73
N THR A 444 -9.99 -5.48 -6.88
CA THR A 444 -10.44 -6.80 -7.33
C THR A 444 -9.23 -7.68 -7.65
N PRO A 445 -8.44 -8.08 -6.63
CA PRO A 445 -7.15 -8.73 -6.82
C PRO A 445 -7.24 -10.07 -7.56
N TYR A 446 -8.39 -10.74 -7.48
CA TYR A 446 -8.66 -12.04 -8.12
C TYR A 446 -9.63 -11.94 -9.31
N GLY A 447 -9.84 -10.74 -9.86
CA GLY A 447 -10.81 -10.48 -10.93
C GLY A 447 -12.22 -10.11 -10.41
N GLY A 448 -13.15 -9.84 -11.33
CA GLY A 448 -14.45 -9.20 -11.03
C GLY A 448 -15.49 -10.05 -10.29
N GLY A 449 -15.11 -11.20 -9.73
CA GLY A 449 -16.03 -12.10 -9.01
C GLY A 449 -16.21 -11.73 -7.52
N ILE A 450 -15.28 -10.99 -6.92
CA ILE A 450 -15.32 -10.59 -5.51
C ILE A 450 -14.88 -9.13 -5.40
N ASN A 451 -15.79 -8.25 -5.00
CA ASN A 451 -15.57 -6.80 -4.88
C ASN A 451 -15.65 -6.32 -3.41
N ASP A 452 -15.29 -7.21 -2.49
CA ASP A 452 -15.39 -7.00 -1.04
C ASP A 452 -14.30 -6.06 -0.48
N THR A 453 -13.43 -5.51 -1.32
CA THR A 453 -12.27 -4.73 -0.90
C THR A 453 -12.28 -3.35 -1.55
N ALA A 454 -12.10 -2.32 -0.73
CA ALA A 454 -12.14 -0.92 -1.12
C ALA A 454 -10.86 -0.20 -0.65
N MET A 455 -10.26 0.58 -1.55
CA MET A 455 -9.19 1.52 -1.22
C MET A 455 -9.76 2.93 -1.11
N PHE A 456 -9.41 3.62 -0.03
CA PHE A 456 -9.75 5.02 0.23
C PHE A 456 -8.47 5.85 0.41
N TRP A 457 -8.49 7.11 0.01
CA TRP A 457 -7.38 8.04 0.24
C TRP A 457 -7.88 9.48 0.34
N GLY A 458 -7.05 10.36 0.91
CA GLY A 458 -7.38 11.77 1.07
C GLY A 458 -7.57 12.52 -0.27
N VAL A 459 -8.39 13.55 -0.23
CA VAL A 459 -8.57 14.52 -1.33
C VAL A 459 -7.43 15.53 -1.26
N LYS A 460 -6.76 15.73 -2.40
CA LYS A 460 -5.63 16.68 -2.52
C LYS A 460 -6.03 18.08 -2.05
N PHE A 461 -5.16 18.72 -1.27
CA PHE A 461 -5.38 20.05 -0.69
C PHE A 461 -6.53 20.14 0.33
N TYR A 462 -7.00 19.01 0.85
CA TYR A 462 -8.05 18.97 1.87
C TYR A 462 -7.67 18.10 3.06
N ASN A 463 -7.51 16.80 2.85
CA ASN A 463 -7.17 15.83 3.90
C ASN A 463 -6.19 14.76 3.42
N ASP A 464 -5.42 15.07 2.37
CA ASP A 464 -4.33 14.25 1.85
C ASP A 464 -3.06 14.28 2.73
N LEU A 465 -3.04 15.16 3.73
CA LEU A 465 -2.01 15.26 4.76
C LEU A 465 -2.61 14.91 6.12
N LEU A 466 -2.16 13.78 6.69
CA LEU A 466 -2.39 13.41 8.08
C LEU A 466 -1.19 13.89 8.90
N MET A 467 -1.42 14.96 9.66
CA MET A 467 -0.41 15.58 10.51
C MET A 467 0.04 14.63 11.63
N GLN A 468 1.23 14.88 12.17
CA GLN A 468 1.77 14.28 13.39
C GLN A 468 0.81 14.38 14.58
N ALA A 469 1.10 13.63 15.63
CA ALA A 469 0.30 13.57 16.84
C ALA A 469 -0.01 14.96 17.43
N GLY A 470 -1.25 15.11 17.91
CA GLY A 470 -1.80 16.32 18.49
C GLY A 470 -3.24 16.59 18.02
N LYS A 471 -3.76 17.78 18.33
CA LYS A 471 -5.17 18.17 18.06
C LYS A 471 -5.61 18.05 16.60
N LEU A 472 -4.69 18.21 15.64
CA LEU A 472 -4.95 18.13 14.20
C LEU A 472 -4.44 16.81 13.58
N GLY A 473 -3.97 15.87 14.41
CA GLY A 473 -3.42 14.58 13.98
C GLY A 473 -4.50 13.55 13.65
N ASN A 474 -5.64 13.96 13.09
CA ASN A 474 -6.66 13.02 12.64
C ASN A 474 -7.34 13.45 11.34
N VAL A 475 -7.85 12.47 10.60
CA VAL A 475 -8.72 12.67 9.44
C VAL A 475 -9.97 11.84 9.61
N GLN A 476 -11.10 12.38 9.17
CA GLN A 476 -12.40 11.76 9.33
C GLN A 476 -13.15 11.73 8.00
N SER A 477 -13.93 10.67 7.79
CA SER A 477 -14.81 10.50 6.65
C SER A 477 -16.03 9.71 7.06
N GLU A 478 -17.09 9.84 6.26
CA GLU A 478 -18.29 9.03 6.39
C GLU A 478 -18.55 8.26 5.10
N LEU A 479 -19.03 7.04 5.28
CA LEU A 479 -19.48 6.15 4.21
C LEU A 479 -20.99 5.96 4.34
N LEU A 480 -21.70 6.01 3.21
CA LEU A 480 -23.07 5.52 3.12
C LEU A 480 -23.10 4.27 2.25
N LEU A 481 -23.44 3.17 2.89
CA LEU A 481 -23.46 1.85 2.29
C LEU A 481 -24.93 1.41 2.19
N ARG A 482 -25.33 0.94 1.00
CA ARG A 482 -26.68 0.39 0.83
C ARG A 482 -26.73 -0.99 1.46
N LYS A 483 -27.86 -1.33 2.08
CA LYS A 483 -28.08 -2.67 2.62
C LYS A 483 -28.49 -3.58 1.49
N ASP A 484 -27.79 -4.69 1.38
CA ASP A 484 -28.29 -5.84 0.62
C ASP A 484 -29.13 -6.71 1.56
N SER A 485 -30.41 -6.86 1.25
CA SER A 485 -31.35 -7.65 2.05
C SER A 485 -31.00 -9.13 2.15
N ARG A 486 -30.11 -9.63 1.29
CA ARG A 486 -29.65 -11.03 1.31
C ARG A 486 -28.50 -11.28 2.27
N THR A 487 -27.66 -10.28 2.49
CA THR A 487 -26.39 -10.43 3.22
C THR A 487 -26.34 -9.61 4.52
N PHE A 488 -27.14 -8.54 4.61
CA PHE A 488 -27.17 -7.68 5.79
C PHE A 488 -27.70 -8.41 7.02
N THR A 489 -26.88 -8.49 8.06
CA THR A 489 -27.28 -8.98 9.39
C THR A 489 -26.71 -8.07 10.47
N PHE A 490 -27.29 -8.13 11.67
CA PHE A 490 -26.68 -7.54 12.86
C PHE A 490 -25.87 -8.55 13.67
N GLU A 491 -25.88 -9.81 13.25
CA GLU A 491 -25.21 -10.89 13.96
C GLU A 491 -23.72 -10.85 13.70
N LYS A 492 -22.94 -11.36 14.67
CA LYS A 492 -21.50 -11.66 14.53
C LYS A 492 -20.66 -10.47 14.05
N GLY A 493 -21.13 -9.24 14.32
CA GLY A 493 -20.39 -8.04 13.96
C GLY A 493 -20.26 -7.79 12.46
N TRP A 494 -21.25 -8.22 11.66
CA TRP A 494 -21.26 -8.04 10.20
C TRP A 494 -21.01 -6.59 9.74
N ALA A 495 -21.39 -5.60 10.55
CA ALA A 495 -21.19 -4.17 10.28
C ALA A 495 -19.72 -3.68 10.44
N PHE A 496 -18.79 -4.59 10.77
CA PHE A 496 -17.40 -4.27 11.01
C PHE A 496 -16.51 -4.91 9.94
N PRO A 497 -15.39 -4.25 9.57
CA PRO A 497 -14.51 -4.76 8.54
C PRO A 497 -13.83 -6.05 9.00
N HIS A 498 -13.53 -6.94 8.04
CA HIS A 498 -12.77 -8.15 8.29
C HIS A 498 -11.27 -7.88 8.37
N ARG A 499 -10.78 -6.98 7.52
CA ARG A 499 -9.37 -6.56 7.48
C ARG A 499 -9.26 -5.09 7.15
N VAL A 500 -8.23 -4.45 7.69
CA VAL A 500 -7.91 -3.05 7.46
C VAL A 500 -6.41 -2.92 7.24
N TYR A 501 -6.02 -2.21 6.20
CA TYR A 501 -4.64 -1.87 5.91
C TYR A 501 -4.46 -0.37 5.86
N PHE A 502 -3.38 0.14 6.42
CA PHE A 502 -2.99 1.54 6.32
C PHE A 502 -1.65 1.66 5.60
N ASN A 503 -1.62 2.40 4.48
CA ASN A 503 -0.43 2.51 3.61
C ASN A 503 0.16 1.15 3.18
N GLY A 504 -0.70 0.14 3.09
CA GLY A 504 -0.36 -1.24 2.79
C GLY A 504 0.01 -2.11 3.99
N ASP A 505 0.12 -1.58 5.19
CA ASP A 505 0.40 -2.38 6.39
C ASP A 505 -0.87 -2.92 7.01
N ASN A 506 -0.89 -4.21 7.34
CA ASN A 506 -2.05 -4.85 7.96
C ASN A 506 -2.21 -4.40 9.42
N CYS A 507 -3.39 -3.87 9.76
CA CYS A 507 -3.66 -3.37 11.09
C CYS A 507 -4.20 -4.48 12.01
N VAL A 508 -3.83 -4.41 13.28
CA VAL A 508 -4.34 -5.35 14.30
C VAL A 508 -5.82 -5.09 14.55
N MET A 509 -6.65 -6.09 14.29
CA MET A 509 -8.08 -6.07 14.57
C MET A 509 -8.36 -6.56 16.01
N PRO A 510 -9.39 -6.05 16.71
CA PRO A 510 -9.90 -6.66 17.93
C PRO A 510 -10.41 -8.09 17.69
N SER A 511 -10.53 -8.89 18.75
CA SER A 511 -11.19 -10.20 18.65
C SER A 511 -12.66 -10.02 18.22
N PRO A 512 -13.16 -10.82 17.25
CA PRO A 512 -14.57 -10.79 16.84
C PRO A 512 -15.57 -10.97 17.98
N GLU A 513 -15.19 -11.71 19.04
CA GLU A 513 -16.04 -11.92 20.23
C GLU A 513 -16.32 -10.63 21.00
N ASN A 514 -15.42 -9.65 20.89
CA ASN A 514 -15.54 -8.38 21.56
C ASN A 514 -16.26 -7.34 20.71
N TYR A 515 -16.63 -7.64 19.46
CA TYR A 515 -17.23 -6.65 18.57
C TYR A 515 -18.55 -6.14 19.15
N PRO A 516 -18.90 -4.86 18.96
CA PRO A 516 -20.17 -4.34 19.47
C PRO A 516 -21.36 -5.15 18.93
N TRP A 517 -22.00 -5.92 19.80
CA TRP A 517 -23.23 -6.66 19.49
C TRP A 517 -24.46 -5.87 19.92
N LEU A 518 -25.59 -6.12 19.24
CA LEU A 518 -26.88 -5.61 19.71
C LEU A 518 -27.17 -6.26 21.07
N PRO A 519 -27.49 -5.51 22.13
CA PRO A 519 -27.94 -6.12 23.37
C PRO A 519 -29.08 -7.09 23.04
N ASN A 520 -29.02 -8.32 23.57
CA ASN A 520 -30.08 -9.30 23.38
C ASN A 520 -31.38 -8.65 23.87
N ALA A 521 -32.19 -8.16 22.93
CA ALA A 521 -33.53 -7.69 23.19
C ALA A 521 -34.42 -8.92 23.32
N SER A 522 -34.16 -9.76 24.32
CA SER A 522 -35.27 -10.31 25.05
C SER A 522 -35.75 -9.17 25.94
N PRO A 523 -36.87 -8.49 25.63
CA PRO A 523 -37.64 -7.99 26.75
C PRO A 523 -37.79 -9.20 27.66
N LEU A 524 -37.44 -9.06 28.93
CA LEU A 524 -38.01 -9.93 29.93
C LEU A 524 -39.52 -9.69 29.76
N THR A 525 -40.17 -10.49 28.91
CA THR A 525 -41.60 -10.60 28.91
C THR A 525 -41.85 -11.06 30.32
N LYS A 526 -42.16 -10.09 31.21
CA LYS A 526 -42.82 -10.40 32.46
C LYS A 526 -43.99 -11.23 31.98
N GLN A 527 -43.90 -12.55 32.15
CA GLN A 527 -45.01 -13.43 31.86
C GLN A 527 -46.18 -12.75 32.55
N PRO A 528 -47.24 -12.38 31.81
CA PRO A 528 -48.33 -11.70 32.46
C PRO A 528 -48.77 -12.65 33.57
N LEU A 529 -48.76 -12.17 34.81
CA LEU A 529 -49.18 -12.91 36.00
C LEU A 529 -50.66 -13.34 35.90
N THR A 530 -51.29 -13.15 34.74
CA THR A 530 -52.68 -13.46 34.42
C THR A 530 -52.93 -14.95 34.28
N LEU A 531 -51.96 -15.76 33.79
CA LEU A 531 -52.15 -17.20 33.67
C LEU A 531 -52.24 -17.93 35.03
N PRO A 532 -51.31 -17.75 35.98
CA PRO A 532 -51.42 -18.40 37.29
C PRO A 532 -52.60 -17.85 38.11
N LEU A 533 -52.96 -16.57 37.96
CA LEU A 533 -54.16 -15.99 38.57
C LEU A 533 -55.46 -16.60 38.00
N LEU A 534 -55.56 -16.77 36.67
CA LEU A 534 -56.71 -17.43 36.05
C LEU A 534 -56.86 -18.88 36.53
N VAL A 535 -55.76 -19.63 36.59
CA VAL A 535 -55.76 -21.01 37.09
C VAL A 535 -56.19 -21.05 38.56
N PHE A 536 -55.69 -20.14 39.40
CA PHE A 536 -56.11 -20.03 40.80
C PHE A 536 -57.62 -19.75 40.95
N TRP A 537 -58.16 -18.79 40.19
CA TRP A 537 -59.59 -18.46 40.25
C TRP A 537 -60.49 -19.58 39.70
N VAL A 538 -60.05 -20.30 38.66
CA VAL A 538 -60.79 -21.46 38.13
C VAL A 538 -60.80 -22.62 39.12
N VAL A 539 -59.67 -22.89 39.80
CA VAL A 539 -59.60 -23.92 40.84
C VAL A 539 -60.44 -23.55 42.06
N LEU A 540 -60.42 -22.27 42.48
CA LEU A 540 -61.25 -21.79 43.58
C LEU A 540 -62.75 -21.89 43.27
N ALA A 541 -63.16 -21.51 42.04
CA ALA A 541 -64.55 -21.64 41.60
C ALA A 541 -65.00 -23.10 41.54
N ALA A 542 -64.14 -24.02 41.09
CA ALA A 542 -64.45 -25.44 41.07
C ALA A 542 -64.59 -26.03 42.49
N LEU A 543 -63.76 -25.60 43.45
CA LEU A 543 -63.86 -26.04 44.85
C LEU A 543 -65.11 -25.49 45.54
N LEU A 544 -65.49 -24.23 45.26
CA LEU A 544 -66.72 -23.62 45.79
C LEU A 544 -68.00 -24.17 45.16
N ALA A 545 -67.94 -24.74 43.95
CA ALA A 545 -69.08 -25.42 43.33
C ALA A 545 -69.26 -26.87 43.82
N TYR A 546 -68.25 -27.43 44.50
CA TYR A 546 -68.26 -28.80 45.03
C TYR A 546 -68.58 -28.87 46.53
N ALA A 547 -68.54 -27.72 47.23
CA ALA A 547 -69.03 -27.54 48.60
C ALA A 547 -70.48 -27.04 48.57
#